data_AF-A0A7C2XAH6-F1
#
_entry.id   AF-A0A7C2XAH6-F1
#
_cell.length_a   1.000
_cell.length_b   1.000
_cell.length_c   1.000
_cell.angle_alpha   90.00
_cell.angle_beta   90.00
_cell.angle_gamma   90.00
#
_symmetry.space_group_name_H-M   'P 1'
#
loop_
_entity.id
_entity.type
_entity.pdbx_description
1 polymer ?
#
loop_
_entity_poly.entity_id
_entity_poly.type
_entity_poly.pdbx_seq_one_letter_code
_entity_poly.pdbx_strand_id
1 'polypeptide(L)'
;MKSLAQSILNDLKRVAIDSFIRKPIESLLLSAFGGARAGGGIVAPGQSYLVGERGPELFTPSGPGRVGGPAAAPINVAIHLSGVHAPETFRASETQIAASLARVIARGARNQ
;
A
#
# COMPACT_ATOMS: atom_id res chain seq x y z
N MET A 1 -47.54 7.08 -11.38
CA MET A 1 -47.53 5.76 -10.70
C MET A 1 -46.69 4.69 -11.41
N LYS A 2 -46.63 4.65 -12.75
CA LYS A 2 -45.84 3.64 -13.49
C LYS A 2 -44.32 3.70 -13.23
N SER A 3 -43.75 4.87 -12.91
CA SER A 3 -42.31 5.01 -12.62
C SER A 3 -41.88 4.38 -11.29
N LEU A 4 -42.74 4.44 -10.26
CA LEU A 4 -42.44 3.94 -8.92
C LEU A 4 -42.55 2.40 -8.86
N ALA A 5 -43.50 1.83 -9.59
CA ALA A 5 -43.58 0.38 -9.78
C ALA A 5 -42.36 -0.16 -10.54
N GLN A 6 -41.89 0.58 -11.55
CA GLN A 6 -40.72 0.19 -12.33
C GLN A 6 -39.41 0.28 -11.52
N SER A 7 -39.26 1.29 -10.64
CA SER A 7 -38.08 1.40 -9.77
C SER A 7 -38.05 0.28 -8.72
N ILE A 8 -39.19 -0.08 -8.12
CA ILE A 8 -39.28 -1.20 -7.16
C ILE A 8 -38.92 -2.52 -7.86
N LEU A 9 -39.42 -2.76 -9.07
CA LEU A 9 -39.09 -3.97 -9.82
C LEU A 9 -37.60 -4.03 -10.18
N ASN A 10 -37.01 -2.89 -10.54
CA ASN A 10 -35.59 -2.81 -10.87
C ASN A 10 -34.71 -3.05 -9.62
N ASP A 11 -35.08 -2.50 -8.47
CA ASP A 11 -34.39 -2.76 -7.21
C ASP A 11 -34.54 -4.22 -6.78
N LEU A 12 -35.72 -4.82 -6.92
CA LEU A 12 -35.94 -6.22 -6.58
C LEU A 12 -35.13 -7.17 -7.48
N LYS A 13 -35.06 -6.88 -8.79
CA LYS A 13 -34.19 -7.60 -9.73
C LYS A 13 -32.72 -7.46 -9.35
N ARG A 14 -32.30 -6.26 -8.97
CA ARG A 14 -30.92 -6.00 -8.54
C ARG A 14 -30.57 -6.76 -7.27
N VAL A 15 -31.43 -6.68 -6.25
CA VAL A 15 -31.25 -7.39 -4.98
C VAL A 15 -31.21 -8.90 -5.21
N ALA A 16 -32.09 -9.44 -6.06
CA ALA A 16 -32.09 -10.87 -6.40
C ALA A 16 -30.79 -11.30 -7.12
N ILE A 17 -30.29 -10.51 -8.08
CA ILE A 17 -29.01 -10.79 -8.75
C ILE A 17 -27.85 -10.72 -7.75
N ASP A 18 -27.82 -9.68 -6.91
CA ASP A 18 -26.77 -9.50 -5.92
C ASP A 18 -26.78 -10.63 -4.88
N SER A 19 -27.95 -11.08 -4.41
CA SER A 19 -28.06 -12.12 -3.38
C SER A 19 -27.83 -13.54 -3.90
N PHE A 20 -28.34 -13.88 -5.09
CA PHE A 20 -28.31 -15.26 -5.59
C PHE A 20 -27.13 -15.54 -6.53
N ILE A 21 -26.55 -14.53 -7.16
CA ILE A 21 -25.46 -14.72 -8.12
C ILE A 21 -24.16 -14.13 -7.58
N ARG A 22 -24.14 -12.84 -7.20
CA ARG A 22 -22.86 -12.17 -6.87
C ARG A 22 -22.25 -12.65 -5.55
N LYS A 23 -23.01 -12.61 -4.45
CA LYS A 23 -22.47 -12.98 -3.12
C LYS A 23 -21.92 -14.41 -3.05
N PRO A 24 -22.58 -15.44 -3.63
CA PRO A 24 -22.01 -16.80 -3.63
C PRO A 24 -20.70 -16.90 -4.43
N ILE A 25 -20.60 -16.19 -5.56
CA ILE A 25 -19.38 -16.16 -6.36
C ILE A 25 -18.26 -15.44 -5.60
N GLU A 26 -18.55 -14.30 -4.97
CA GLU A 26 -17.59 -13.59 -4.11
C GLU A 26 -17.09 -14.47 -2.97
N SER A 27 -17.97 -15.25 -2.34
CA SER A 27 -17.60 -16.21 -1.27
C SER A 27 -16.73 -17.36 -1.79
N LEU A 28 -17.02 -17.90 -2.99
CA LEU A 28 -16.20 -18.93 -3.62
C LEU A 28 -14.82 -18.41 -4.02
N LEU A 29 -14.74 -17.18 -4.53
CA LEU A 29 -13.46 -16.55 -4.85
C LEU A 29 -12.65 -16.31 -3.56
N LEU A 30 -13.27 -15.80 -2.50
CA LEU A 30 -12.61 -15.59 -1.21
C LEU A 30 -12.12 -16.89 -0.55
N SER A 31 -12.76 -18.03 -0.83
CA SER A 31 -12.33 -19.34 -0.32
C SER A 31 -11.30 -20.05 -1.22
N ALA A 32 -11.27 -19.74 -2.52
CA ALA A 32 -10.28 -20.28 -3.45
C ALA A 32 -8.92 -19.55 -3.38
N PHE A 33 -8.88 -18.34 -2.81
CA PHE A 33 -7.66 -17.55 -2.66
C PHE A 33 -7.21 -17.47 -1.20
N GLY A 34 -5.90 -17.39 -0.97
CA GLY A 34 -5.30 -17.20 0.36
C GLY A 34 -5.54 -15.83 1.00
N GLY A 35 -6.53 -15.09 0.50
CA GLY A 35 -6.91 -13.73 0.89
C GLY A 35 -6.37 -12.63 -0.04
N ALA A 36 -6.83 -11.41 0.22
CA ALA A 36 -6.32 -10.22 -0.46
C ALA A 36 -4.94 -9.82 0.09
N ARG A 37 -4.06 -9.33 -0.79
CA ARG A 37 -2.69 -8.88 -0.50
C ARG A 37 -2.40 -7.49 -1.07
N ALA A 38 -3.44 -6.67 -1.26
CA ALA A 38 -3.29 -5.31 -1.77
C ALA A 38 -2.51 -4.37 -0.85
N GLY A 39 -2.63 -4.53 0.47
CA GLY A 39 -1.76 -3.86 1.44
C GLY A 39 -0.41 -4.57 1.65
N GLY A 40 -0.11 -5.59 0.86
CA GLY A 40 0.97 -6.53 1.09
C GLY A 40 0.65 -7.63 2.11
N GLY A 41 1.66 -8.38 2.51
CA GLY A 41 1.57 -9.46 3.50
C GLY A 41 2.33 -10.72 3.08
N ILE A 42 2.50 -11.64 4.04
CA ILE A 42 3.19 -12.91 3.80
C ILE A 42 2.37 -13.78 2.84
N VAL A 43 3.09 -14.49 1.98
CA VAL A 43 2.52 -15.45 1.02
C VAL A 43 3.22 -16.80 1.13
N ALA A 44 2.44 -17.85 0.91
CA ALA A 44 2.90 -19.23 0.89
C ALA A 44 2.99 -19.74 -0.56
N PRO A 45 3.93 -20.64 -0.87
CA PRO A 45 4.04 -21.24 -2.20
C PRO A 45 2.74 -21.93 -2.64
N GLY A 46 2.39 -21.81 -3.92
CA GLY A 46 1.26 -22.53 -4.53
C GLY A 46 -0.13 -22.04 -4.12
N GLN A 47 -0.22 -21.04 -3.26
CA GLN A 47 -1.48 -20.36 -2.92
C GLN A 47 -1.67 -19.15 -3.81
N SER A 48 -2.88 -18.96 -4.33
CA SER A 48 -3.19 -17.81 -5.16
C SER A 48 -3.78 -16.68 -4.30
N TYR A 49 -3.33 -15.45 -4.51
CA TYR A 49 -3.69 -14.26 -3.75
C TYR A 49 -4.17 -13.15 -4.67
N LEU A 50 -5.14 -12.36 -4.24
CA LEU A 50 -5.61 -11.21 -5.00
C LEU A 50 -4.87 -9.94 -4.54
N VAL A 51 -4.05 -9.34 -5.41
CA VAL A 51 -3.11 -8.26 -5.03
C VAL A 51 -3.64 -6.86 -5.35
N GLY A 52 -4.57 -6.69 -6.27
CA GLY A 52 -5.48 -5.52 -6.24
C GLY A 52 -4.91 -4.11 -6.50
N GLU A 53 -3.59 -3.91 -6.60
CA GLU A 53 -2.94 -2.58 -6.59
C GLU A 53 -3.16 -1.74 -7.87
N ARG A 54 -3.53 -2.39 -8.98
CA ARG A 54 -3.92 -1.76 -10.26
C ARG A 54 -5.22 -2.34 -10.85
N GLY A 55 -6.03 -2.98 -10.01
CA GLY A 55 -7.18 -3.79 -10.42
C GLY A 55 -7.08 -5.23 -9.90
N PRO A 56 -8.07 -6.10 -10.17
CA PRO A 56 -8.09 -7.48 -9.68
C PRO A 56 -6.99 -8.34 -10.34
N GLU A 57 -5.77 -8.24 -9.81
CA GLU A 57 -4.62 -9.04 -10.22
C GLU A 57 -4.48 -10.28 -9.32
N LEU A 58 -4.17 -11.43 -9.92
CA LEU A 58 -3.90 -12.68 -9.22
C LEU A 58 -2.40 -12.95 -9.14
N PHE A 59 -1.94 -13.35 -7.97
CA PHE A 59 -0.54 -13.69 -7.71
C PHE A 59 -0.43 -15.07 -7.08
N THR A 60 0.35 -15.95 -7.71
CA THR A 60 0.62 -17.30 -7.22
C THR A 60 2.14 -17.46 -7.10
N PRO A 61 2.74 -17.36 -5.91
CA PRO A 61 4.17 -17.42 -5.75
C PRO A 61 4.67 -18.87 -5.89
N SER A 62 5.83 -19.02 -6.50
CA SER A 62 6.56 -20.31 -6.61
C SER A 62 7.33 -20.67 -5.34
N GLY A 63 7.53 -19.73 -4.41
CA GLY A 63 8.26 -19.90 -3.16
C GLY A 63 7.71 -19.02 -2.03
N PRO A 64 8.17 -19.21 -0.78
CA PRO A 64 7.71 -18.39 0.34
C PRO A 64 8.20 -16.95 0.15
N GLY A 65 7.36 -15.98 0.52
CA GLY A 65 7.71 -14.58 0.30
C GLY A 65 6.74 -13.60 0.94
N ARG A 66 6.85 -12.34 0.52
CA ARG A 66 5.97 -11.27 0.96
C ARG A 66 5.59 -10.41 -0.23
N VAL A 67 4.30 -10.17 -0.39
CA VAL A 67 3.79 -9.11 -1.27
C VAL A 67 3.97 -7.80 -0.53
N GLY A 68 4.52 -6.80 -1.19
CA GLY A 68 4.68 -5.47 -0.61
C GLY A 68 4.80 -4.45 -1.73
N GLY A 69 4.41 -3.21 -1.44
CA GLY A 69 4.65 -2.10 -2.34
C GLY A 69 6.14 -1.89 -2.60
N PRO A 70 6.50 -1.07 -3.61
CA PRO A 70 7.89 -0.76 -3.91
C PRO A 70 8.63 -0.39 -2.63
N ALA A 71 9.79 -1.02 -2.41
CA ALA A 71 10.67 -0.64 -1.30
C ALA A 71 10.81 0.89 -1.32
N ALA A 72 10.60 1.54 -0.18
CA ALA A 72 10.68 2.99 -0.09
C ALA A 72 11.97 3.45 -0.77
N ALA A 73 11.83 4.24 -1.83
CA ALA A 73 12.98 4.66 -2.61
C ALA A 73 13.97 5.37 -1.67
N PRO A 74 15.28 5.11 -1.77
CA PRO A 74 16.25 5.78 -0.92
C PRO A 74 16.13 7.29 -1.16
N ILE A 75 15.81 8.04 -0.09
CA ILE A 75 15.78 9.49 -0.15
C ILE A 75 17.22 9.98 -0.10
N ASN A 76 17.74 10.42 -1.24
CA ASN A 76 19.05 11.07 -1.32
C ASN A 76 18.91 12.55 -0.96
N VAL A 77 19.54 12.98 0.13
CA VAL A 77 19.56 14.39 0.55
C VAL A 77 20.94 14.97 0.28
N ALA A 78 21.04 15.91 -0.66
CA ALA A 78 22.25 16.67 -0.90
C ALA A 78 22.19 18.00 -0.12
N ILE A 79 23.19 18.25 0.74
CA ILE A 79 23.27 19.48 1.53
C ILE A 79 24.39 20.35 0.94
N HIS A 80 24.04 21.57 0.53
CA HIS A 80 25.00 22.57 0.06
C HIS A 80 25.29 23.58 1.18
N LEU A 81 26.54 23.62 1.64
CA LEU A 81 26.97 24.58 2.67
C LEU A 81 27.74 25.73 2.02
N SER A 82 27.05 26.84 1.76
CA SER A 82 27.67 28.06 1.24
C SER A 82 28.48 28.77 2.35
N GLY A 83 29.68 29.24 2.03
CA GLY A 83 30.52 30.02 2.97
C GLY A 83 31.54 29.21 3.78
N VAL A 84 31.57 27.88 3.61
CA VAL A 84 32.62 27.04 4.19
C VAL A 84 33.81 27.01 3.24
N HIS A 85 34.83 27.81 3.54
CA HIS A 85 36.01 27.98 2.67
C HIS A 85 37.25 27.22 3.17
N ALA A 86 37.22 26.72 4.41
CA ALA A 86 38.32 25.99 5.02
C ALA A 86 37.82 24.66 5.63
N PRO A 87 38.50 23.52 5.40
CA PRO A 87 38.10 22.23 5.96
C PRO A 87 38.06 22.20 7.49
N GLU A 88 38.91 22.99 8.16
CA GLU A 88 38.99 22.98 9.62
C GLU A 88 37.77 23.62 10.30
N THR A 89 37.18 24.65 9.69
CA THR A 89 35.96 25.29 10.23
C THR A 89 34.74 24.38 10.10
N PHE A 90 34.72 23.53 9.06
CA PHE A 90 33.74 22.48 8.92
C PHE A 90 33.90 21.41 10.01
N ARG A 91 35.11 20.88 10.22
CA ARG A 91 35.39 19.88 11.25
C ARG A 91 35.04 20.37 12.65
N ALA A 92 35.32 21.63 12.95
CA ALA A 92 34.95 22.25 14.22
C ALA A 92 33.42 22.29 14.45
N SER A 93 32.62 22.29 13.39
CA SER A 93 31.15 22.40 13.45
C SER A 93 30.42 21.07 13.18
N GLU A 94 31.14 20.02 12.78
CA GLU A 94 30.59 18.74 12.34
C GLU A 94 29.64 18.13 13.38
N THR A 95 30.04 18.09 14.64
CA THR A 95 29.23 17.55 15.74
C THR A 95 27.92 18.32 15.93
N GLN A 96 27.94 19.65 15.77
CA GLN A 96 26.75 20.48 15.90
C GLN A 96 25.77 20.25 14.73
N ILE A 97 26.30 20.08 13.52
CA ILE A 97 25.53 19.77 12.31
C ILE A 97 24.91 18.36 12.42
N ALA A 98 25.69 17.36 12.84
CA ALA A 98 25.18 16.01 13.04
C ALA A 98 24.05 15.98 14.09
N ALA A 99 24.22 16.68 15.20
CA ALA A 99 23.20 16.78 16.25
C ALA A 99 21.94 17.54 15.82
N SER A 100 22.05 18.54 14.94
CA SER A 100 20.88 19.23 14.39
C SER A 100 20.13 18.33 13.40
N LEU A 101 20.85 17.65 12.51
CA LEU A 101 20.26 16.74 11.52
C LEU A 101 19.57 15.54 12.20
N ALA A 102 20.21 14.92 13.18
CA ALA A 102 19.62 13.83 13.95
C ALA A 102 18.28 14.23 14.60
N ARG A 103 18.21 15.46 15.15
CA ARG A 103 16.96 16.00 15.72
C ARG A 103 15.88 16.23 14.66
N VAL A 104 16.24 16.74 13.48
CA VAL A 104 15.30 16.95 12.37
C VAL A 104 14.75 15.62 11.87
N ILE A 105 15.60 14.61 11.67
CA ILE A 105 15.20 13.26 11.25
C ILE A 105 14.27 12.64 12.31
N ALA A 106 14.64 12.72 13.59
CA ALA A 106 13.80 12.20 14.67
C ALA A 106 12.43 12.89 14.75
N ARG A 107 12.36 14.20 14.44
CA ARG A 107 11.08 14.92 14.35
C ARG A 107 10.27 14.50 13.12
N GLY A 108 10.92 14.32 11.97
CA GLY A 108 10.28 13.83 10.76
C GLY A 108 9.69 12.43 10.93
N ALA A 109 10.43 11.52 11.56
CA ALA A 109 9.98 10.15 11.84
C ALA A 109 8.77 10.07 12.78
N ARG A 110 8.58 11.05 13.67
CA ARG A 110 7.42 11.12 14.58
C ARG A 110 6.16 11.71 13.95
N ASN A 111 6.30 12.41 12.83
CA ASN A 111 5.22 13.16 12.17
C ASN A 111 4.69 12.45 10.91
N GLN A 112 5.13 11.22 10.65
CA GLN A 112 4.55 10.31 9.66
C GLN A 112 3.53 9.42 10.34
#